data_AF-A0A804IN00-F1
#
_entry.id   AF-A0A804IN00-F1
#
_cell.length_a   1.000
_cell.length_b   1.000
_cell.length_c   1.000
_cell.angle_alpha   90.00
_cell.angle_beta   90.00
_cell.angle_gamma   90.00
#
_symmetry.space_group_name_H-M   'P 1'
#
loop_
_entity.id
_entity.type
_entity.pdbx_description
1 polymer ?
#
loop_
_entity_poly.entity_id
_entity_poly.type
_entity_poly.pdbx_seq_one_letter_code
_entity_poly.pdbx_strand_id
1 'polypeptide(L)'
;MDVRQRSLQRLSSAAAAPSVAGGARRPADALVQASDVLPLPIRYTNFLFSGVFIASLVFLMRRWREKVRSSVPLHLLGLSEILAVVGVIASLVYLISFFGIAFVQSIVSCHDDEDEFLLSAPVPGPAAAACAISLATDPICPLLYTDNAAPRKDPEVTAEDEEIISSVVAGRTPSYVLEARLGDCRRAAGIRREALRRITGRALEGLPLDGFDYASIMGQCCELPVGYVQLPVGVAGPLVLDGREHYVPMATTEGCLVASTSRGCKAIAQSGGATSVVLRDGMTRAPVVRLPSARRAAELKAFLEEPNNFETIALVFNRSSRFARLQAIHCALAGRNLYMRFSCSTGDAMGMNMVSKGVENVLGYLQNDFQDMDVISISGNFCSDKKPAAVNWIEGRGKSVVCEAIIKEEVVKKVLKTNTSALVELNMIKNLAGSAVAGSLGGFNAHASNIVSAIYIATGQDPAQNVESSHCITMMEAVNGGKDLHVSVTMPSIEVGTVGGGTQLASQAACLDLLSVKGASLESPGANARRLAAIVAGAVLAGELSLLSALAAGQLVQSHMKYNRSEKISPKLPPE
;
A
#
# COMPACT_ATOMS: atom_id res chain seq x y z
N MET A 1 -51.26 -23.38 30.73
CA MET A 1 -52.53 -22.96 30.10
C MET A 1 -52.15 -22.21 28.84
N ASP A 2 -51.90 -22.95 27.77
CA ASP A 2 -52.92 -23.37 26.77
C ASP A 2 -53.35 -22.19 25.90
N VAL A 3 -53.50 -22.26 24.57
CA VAL A 3 -53.33 -23.33 23.58
C VAL A 3 -53.33 -22.65 22.21
N ARG A 4 -52.66 -23.28 21.25
CA ARG A 4 -52.73 -23.08 19.79
C ARG A 4 -54.15 -22.84 19.23
N GLN A 5 -54.23 -22.20 18.06
CA GLN A 5 -55.09 -22.72 16.99
C GLN A 5 -54.52 -22.42 15.59
N ARG A 6 -54.23 -23.50 14.86
CA ARG A 6 -54.10 -23.59 13.40
C ARG A 6 -55.47 -23.92 12.82
N SER A 7 -55.78 -23.44 11.62
CA SER A 7 -56.81 -24.04 10.74
C SER A 7 -56.17 -25.02 9.75
N LEU A 8 -56.88 -26.13 9.55
CA LEU A 8 -56.58 -27.33 8.76
C LEU A 8 -57.36 -27.32 7.44
N GLN A 9 -56.82 -27.98 6.41
CA GLN A 9 -57.53 -28.87 5.47
C GLN A 9 -56.45 -29.65 4.67
N ARG A 10 -56.17 -30.94 4.97
CA ARG A 10 -56.80 -32.20 4.49
C ARG A 10 -56.85 -32.29 2.96
N LEU A 11 -56.16 -33.23 2.31
CA LEU A 11 -56.47 -34.67 2.09
C LEU A 11 -55.21 -35.30 1.43
N SER A 12 -54.81 -36.59 1.45
CA SER A 12 -55.34 -37.86 1.98
C SER A 12 -54.23 -38.95 1.84
N SER A 13 -54.16 -39.87 2.82
CA SER A 13 -53.73 -41.31 2.83
C SER A 13 -52.99 -41.92 1.61
N ALA A 14 -52.00 -42.81 1.72
CA ALA A 14 -51.92 -43.99 2.61
C ALA A 14 -50.47 -44.54 2.70
N ALA A 15 -50.21 -45.33 3.76
CA ALA A 15 -48.95 -45.99 4.07
C ALA A 15 -48.93 -47.48 3.64
N ALA A 16 -47.75 -48.00 3.28
CA ALA A 16 -47.34 -49.41 3.46
C ALA A 16 -45.81 -49.55 3.29
N ALA A 17 -45.17 -50.29 4.21
CA ALA A 17 -43.75 -50.70 4.21
C ALA A 17 -43.61 -52.18 3.76
N PRO A 18 -42.45 -52.87 3.91
CA PRO A 18 -41.12 -52.70 3.28
C PRO A 18 -40.71 -53.96 2.48
N SER A 19 -39.69 -53.90 1.60
CA SER A 19 -38.89 -55.08 1.19
C SER A 19 -37.57 -54.71 0.47
N VAL A 20 -36.67 -55.69 0.46
CA VAL A 20 -35.20 -55.63 0.38
C VAL A 20 -34.67 -55.78 -1.06
N ALA A 21 -33.44 -55.27 -1.27
CA ALA A 21 -32.39 -55.71 -2.22
C ALA A 21 -32.22 -54.94 -3.54
N GLY A 22 -30.97 -54.55 -3.81
CA GLY A 22 -30.44 -54.31 -5.16
C GLY A 22 -29.83 -52.92 -5.35
N GLY A 23 -28.50 -52.83 -5.28
CA GLY A 23 -27.76 -51.58 -5.43
C GLY A 23 -27.81 -50.97 -6.84
N ALA A 24 -27.78 -49.64 -6.88
CA ALA A 24 -27.25 -48.86 -7.99
C ALA A 24 -26.86 -47.48 -7.44
N ARG A 25 -25.57 -47.14 -7.59
CA ARG A 25 -25.03 -45.80 -7.31
C ARG A 25 -25.84 -44.75 -8.08
N ARG A 26 -26.43 -43.77 -7.39
CA ARG A 26 -26.91 -42.54 -8.02
C ARG A 26 -25.68 -41.74 -8.49
N PRO A 27 -25.66 -41.22 -9.73
CA PRO A 27 -24.59 -40.33 -10.16
C PRO A 27 -24.70 -39.02 -9.36
N ALA A 28 -23.54 -38.50 -8.95
CA ALA A 28 -23.42 -37.18 -8.37
C ALA A 28 -23.98 -36.13 -9.33
N ASP A 29 -24.65 -35.12 -8.78
CA ASP A 29 -25.22 -33.99 -9.49
C ASP A 29 -24.20 -33.40 -10.47
N ALA A 30 -24.49 -33.52 -11.76
CA ALA A 30 -23.72 -32.88 -12.81
C ALA A 30 -23.97 -31.37 -12.72
N LEU A 31 -22.92 -30.61 -12.42
CA LEU A 31 -22.87 -29.16 -12.57
C LEU A 31 -23.28 -28.80 -14.00
N VAL A 32 -24.47 -28.20 -14.15
CA VAL A 32 -24.96 -27.67 -15.43
C VAL A 32 -24.00 -26.59 -15.90
N GLN A 33 -23.23 -26.88 -16.96
CA GLN A 33 -22.44 -25.87 -17.65
C GLN A 33 -23.34 -25.06 -18.58
N ALA A 34 -23.10 -23.75 -18.69
CA ALA A 34 -23.82 -22.86 -19.62
C ALA A 34 -23.69 -23.26 -21.11
N SER A 35 -22.88 -24.27 -21.42
CA SER A 35 -22.81 -24.94 -22.72
C SER A 35 -24.08 -25.69 -23.10
N ASP A 36 -24.94 -26.03 -22.13
CA ASP A 36 -26.08 -26.93 -22.36
C ASP A 36 -27.37 -26.20 -22.76
N VAL A 37 -27.32 -24.85 -22.86
CA VAL A 37 -28.50 -23.99 -23.14
C VAL A 37 -28.62 -23.59 -24.63
N LEU A 38 -27.61 -23.87 -25.47
CA LEU A 38 -27.62 -23.48 -26.89
C LEU A 38 -27.41 -24.69 -27.82
N PRO A 39 -28.25 -24.88 -28.86
CA PRO A 39 -28.21 -26.05 -29.74
C PRO A 39 -27.08 -26.01 -30.79
N LEU A 40 -26.07 -25.14 -30.62
CA LEU A 40 -25.01 -24.90 -31.59
C LEU A 40 -23.62 -24.85 -30.91
N PRO A 41 -22.56 -25.38 -31.56
CA PRO A 41 -21.23 -25.36 -30.95
C PRO A 41 -20.73 -23.92 -30.71
N ILE A 42 -20.26 -23.66 -29.48
CA ILE A 42 -19.81 -22.35 -28.95
C ILE A 42 -18.90 -21.56 -29.90
N ARG A 43 -18.04 -22.25 -30.66
CA ARG A 43 -17.14 -21.61 -31.62
C ARG A 43 -17.89 -20.88 -32.73
N TYR A 44 -19.00 -21.42 -33.20
CA TYR A 44 -19.80 -20.84 -34.29
C TYR A 44 -20.64 -19.66 -33.80
N THR A 45 -21.20 -19.74 -32.59
CA THR A 45 -21.96 -18.64 -31.98
C THR A 45 -21.05 -17.47 -31.63
N ASN A 46 -19.86 -17.73 -31.07
CA ASN A 46 -18.87 -16.68 -30.79
C ASN A 46 -18.38 -15.99 -32.07
N PHE A 47 -18.11 -16.76 -33.12
CA PHE A 47 -17.74 -16.20 -34.42
C PHE A 47 -18.87 -15.35 -35.02
N LEU A 48 -20.12 -15.82 -34.94
CA LEU A 48 -21.29 -15.10 -35.43
C LEU A 48 -21.51 -13.79 -34.67
N PHE A 49 -21.58 -13.81 -33.34
CA PHE A 49 -21.84 -12.61 -32.54
C PHE A 49 -20.67 -11.61 -32.57
N SER A 50 -19.42 -12.09 -32.65
CA SER A 50 -18.27 -11.19 -32.87
C SER A 50 -18.31 -10.55 -34.26
N GLY A 51 -18.69 -11.31 -35.29
CA GLY A 51 -18.88 -10.81 -36.65
C GLY A 51 -20.00 -9.77 -36.76
N VAL A 52 -21.16 -10.05 -36.15
CA VAL A 52 -22.30 -9.12 -36.08
C VAL A 52 -21.92 -7.86 -35.30
N PHE A 53 -21.24 -7.99 -34.16
CA PHE A 53 -20.76 -6.84 -33.39
C PHE A 53 -19.86 -5.92 -34.21
N ILE A 54 -18.83 -6.48 -34.87
CA ILE A 54 -17.90 -5.69 -35.69
C ILE A 54 -18.62 -5.06 -36.89
N ALA A 55 -19.48 -5.82 -37.59
CA ALA A 55 -20.20 -5.33 -38.74
C ALA A 55 -21.18 -4.18 -38.38
N SER A 56 -21.94 -4.33 -37.30
CA SER A 56 -22.86 -3.30 -36.81
C SER A 56 -22.13 -2.06 -36.30
N LEU A 57 -20.98 -2.22 -35.63
CA LEU A 57 -20.14 -1.11 -35.17
C LEU A 57 -19.55 -0.32 -36.35
N VAL A 58 -18.99 -1.02 -37.35
CA VAL A 58 -18.45 -0.38 -38.57
C VAL A 58 -19.55 0.32 -39.35
N PHE A 59 -20.75 -0.27 -39.44
CA PHE A 59 -21.90 0.36 -40.08
C PHE A 59 -22.33 1.65 -39.37
N LEU A 60 -22.47 1.62 -38.04
CA LEU A 60 -22.83 2.80 -37.23
C LEU A 60 -21.77 3.90 -37.35
N MET A 61 -20.48 3.56 -37.30
CA MET A 61 -19.40 4.52 -37.48
C MET A 61 -19.42 5.20 -38.85
N ARG A 62 -19.75 4.47 -39.92
CA ARG A 62 -19.90 5.04 -41.27
C ARG A 62 -21.12 5.97 -41.35
N ARG A 63 -22.25 5.57 -40.77
CA ARG A 63 -23.50 6.37 -40.78
C ARG A 63 -23.41 7.62 -39.92
N TRP A 64 -22.80 7.54 -38.74
CA TRP A 64 -22.56 8.70 -37.89
C TRP A 64 -21.58 9.67 -38.53
N ARG A 65 -20.54 9.17 -39.23
CA ARG A 65 -19.65 10.02 -40.04
C ARG A 65 -20.41 10.76 -41.15
N GLU A 66 -21.34 10.09 -41.83
CA GLU A 66 -22.20 10.73 -42.84
C GLU A 66 -23.10 11.80 -42.22
N LYS A 67 -23.74 11.53 -41.08
CA LYS A 67 -24.59 12.49 -40.36
C LYS A 67 -23.83 13.71 -39.84
N VAL A 68 -22.61 13.52 -39.36
CA VAL A 68 -21.73 14.62 -38.94
C VAL A 68 -21.36 15.49 -40.15
N ARG A 69 -21.20 14.91 -41.34
CA ARG A 69 -20.92 15.67 -42.57
C ARG A 69 -22.14 16.41 -43.12
N SER A 70 -23.35 15.89 -42.91
CA SER A 70 -24.60 16.52 -43.37
C SER A 70 -25.30 17.36 -42.30
N SER A 71 -24.66 17.58 -41.13
CA SER A 71 -25.22 18.29 -39.98
C SER A 71 -26.57 17.75 -39.50
N VAL A 72 -26.82 16.45 -39.69
CA VAL A 72 -28.04 15.79 -39.22
C VAL A 72 -27.84 15.38 -37.76
N PRO A 73 -28.79 15.67 -36.86
CA PRO A 73 -28.70 15.29 -35.46
C PRO A 73 -28.53 13.77 -35.26
N LEU A 74 -27.56 13.37 -34.45
CA LEU A 74 -27.22 11.96 -34.21
C LEU A 74 -28.32 11.15 -33.51
N HIS A 75 -29.23 11.82 -32.80
CA HIS A 75 -30.36 11.17 -32.09
C HIS A 75 -31.51 10.76 -33.02
N LEU A 76 -31.55 11.24 -34.26
CA LEU A 76 -32.56 10.83 -35.25
C LEU A 76 -32.12 9.53 -35.92
N LEU A 77 -32.51 8.38 -35.36
CA LEU A 77 -32.11 7.06 -35.87
C LEU A 77 -33.09 6.54 -36.93
N GLY A 78 -32.57 6.15 -38.09
CA GLY A 78 -33.32 5.41 -39.10
C GLY A 78 -33.45 3.93 -38.74
N LEU A 79 -34.35 3.22 -39.42
CA LEU A 79 -34.66 1.81 -39.13
C LEU A 79 -33.42 0.89 -39.23
N SER A 80 -32.51 1.16 -40.17
CA SER A 80 -31.25 0.42 -40.32
C SER A 80 -30.24 0.71 -39.19
N GLU A 81 -30.24 1.91 -38.63
CA GLU A 81 -29.38 2.27 -37.50
C GLU A 81 -29.92 1.71 -36.20
N ILE A 82 -31.25 1.69 -36.02
CA ILE A 82 -31.90 1.03 -34.88
C ILE A 82 -31.55 -0.47 -34.87
N LEU A 83 -31.65 -1.15 -36.02
CA LEU A 83 -31.27 -2.56 -36.13
C LEU A 83 -29.79 -2.79 -35.81
N ALA A 84 -28.90 -1.89 -36.24
CA ALA A 84 -27.48 -1.98 -35.92
C ALA A 84 -27.20 -1.73 -34.43
N VAL A 85 -27.88 -0.78 -33.79
CA VAL A 85 -27.77 -0.53 -32.34
C VAL A 85 -28.27 -1.75 -31.55
N VAL A 86 -29.40 -2.33 -31.93
CA VAL A 86 -29.92 -3.56 -31.32
C VAL A 86 -28.93 -4.71 -31.52
N GLY A 87 -28.32 -4.84 -32.71
CA GLY A 87 -27.28 -5.83 -33.00
C GLY A 87 -26.04 -5.68 -32.12
N VAL A 88 -25.58 -4.45 -31.89
CA VAL A 88 -24.47 -4.16 -30.97
C VAL A 88 -24.83 -4.52 -29.54
N ILE A 89 -26.01 -4.11 -29.04
CA ILE A 89 -26.45 -4.39 -27.67
C ILE A 89 -26.62 -5.90 -27.46
N ALA A 90 -27.29 -6.60 -28.37
CA ALA A 90 -27.49 -8.05 -28.27
C ALA A 90 -26.16 -8.82 -28.30
N SER A 91 -25.24 -8.43 -29.19
CA SER A 91 -23.92 -9.05 -29.27
C SER A 91 -23.05 -8.73 -28.05
N LEU A 92 -23.15 -7.52 -27.50
CA LEU A 92 -22.45 -7.10 -26.29
C LEU A 92 -22.96 -7.86 -25.06
N VAL A 93 -24.28 -7.99 -24.91
CA VAL A 93 -24.89 -8.80 -23.84
C VAL A 93 -24.44 -10.25 -23.96
N TYR A 94 -24.41 -10.82 -25.18
CA TYR A 94 -23.92 -12.17 -25.41
C TYR A 94 -22.44 -12.34 -25.03
N LEU A 95 -21.56 -11.45 -25.51
CA LEU A 95 -20.13 -11.49 -25.22
C LEU A 95 -19.83 -11.26 -23.73
N ILE A 96 -20.51 -10.32 -23.07
CA ILE A 96 -20.36 -10.09 -21.63
C ILE A 96 -20.90 -11.27 -20.82
N SER A 97 -22.01 -11.88 -21.22
CA SER A 97 -22.57 -13.03 -20.48
C SER A 97 -21.66 -14.26 -20.60
N PHE A 98 -21.04 -14.48 -21.77
CA PHE A 98 -20.20 -15.65 -22.00
C PHE A 98 -18.76 -15.48 -21.49
N PHE A 99 -18.13 -14.31 -21.68
CA PHE A 99 -16.81 -14.01 -21.10
C PHE A 99 -16.89 -13.65 -19.61
N GLY A 100 -18.00 -13.05 -19.18
CA GLY A 100 -18.24 -12.65 -17.79
C GLY A 100 -18.45 -13.84 -16.87
N ILE A 101 -19.04 -14.95 -17.32
CA ILE A 101 -19.16 -16.17 -16.48
C ILE A 101 -17.80 -16.82 -16.25
N ALA A 102 -16.88 -16.82 -17.24
CA ALA A 102 -15.51 -17.31 -17.01
C ALA A 102 -14.71 -16.43 -16.04
N PHE A 103 -14.94 -15.11 -16.08
CA PHE A 103 -14.34 -14.16 -15.13
C PHE A 103 -14.96 -14.26 -13.73
N VAL A 104 -16.28 -14.41 -13.64
CA VAL A 104 -17.00 -14.58 -12.37
C VAL A 104 -16.73 -15.96 -11.77
N GLN A 105 -16.65 -17.04 -12.54
CA GLN A 105 -16.24 -18.36 -12.04
C GLN A 105 -14.79 -18.38 -11.56
N SER A 106 -13.89 -17.60 -12.19
CA SER A 106 -12.52 -17.41 -11.69
C SER A 106 -12.46 -16.61 -10.39
N ILE A 107 -13.44 -15.73 -10.15
CA ILE A 107 -13.55 -14.93 -8.92
C ILE A 107 -14.26 -15.72 -7.80
N VAL A 108 -15.30 -16.49 -8.14
CA VAL A 108 -16.06 -17.34 -7.21
C VAL A 108 -15.25 -18.57 -6.81
N SER A 109 -14.46 -19.18 -7.72
CA SER A 109 -13.51 -20.24 -7.35
C SER A 109 -12.36 -19.72 -6.46
N CYS A 110 -12.12 -18.40 -6.44
CA CYS A 110 -11.18 -17.77 -5.51
C CYS A 110 -11.85 -17.42 -4.16
N HIS A 111 -13.16 -17.60 -4.03
CA HIS A 111 -13.94 -17.26 -2.85
C HIS A 111 -14.53 -18.49 -2.13
N ASP A 112 -14.76 -19.60 -2.84
CA ASP A 112 -15.30 -20.83 -2.26
C ASP A 112 -14.22 -21.75 -1.63
N ASP A 113 -12.92 -21.47 -1.85
CA ASP A 113 -11.81 -22.24 -1.26
C ASP A 113 -11.59 -21.98 0.25
N GLU A 114 -12.30 -21.01 0.86
CA GLU A 114 -12.17 -20.73 2.31
C GLU A 114 -13.22 -21.44 3.20
N ASP A 115 -14.31 -21.98 2.66
CA ASP A 115 -15.41 -22.53 3.47
C ASP A 115 -15.62 -24.06 3.38
N GLU A 116 -14.89 -24.79 2.52
CA GLU A 116 -15.03 -26.27 2.37
C GLU A 116 -13.77 -27.07 2.75
N PHE A 117 -12.90 -26.54 3.62
CA PHE A 117 -11.76 -27.29 4.19
C PHE A 117 -12.01 -27.81 5.62
N LEU A 118 -13.25 -27.83 6.10
CA LEU A 118 -13.57 -28.24 7.48
C LEU A 118 -14.35 -29.54 7.68
N LEU A 119 -14.68 -30.32 6.66
CA LEU A 119 -15.25 -31.66 6.86
C LEU A 119 -14.88 -32.62 5.71
N SER A 120 -13.98 -33.57 5.97
CA SER A 120 -13.84 -34.93 5.38
C SER A 120 -12.39 -35.27 5.01
N ALA A 121 -11.69 -35.98 5.90
CA ALA A 121 -10.40 -36.60 5.59
C ALA A 121 -10.59 -37.98 4.92
N PRO A 122 -9.87 -38.33 3.84
CA PRO A 122 -9.65 -39.72 3.45
C PRO A 122 -8.29 -40.24 3.94
N VAL A 123 -8.30 -41.44 4.50
CA VAL A 123 -7.15 -42.21 5.00
C VAL A 123 -6.20 -42.62 3.84
N PRO A 124 -4.86 -42.53 3.97
CA PRO A 124 -3.93 -43.05 2.98
C PRO A 124 -3.51 -44.50 3.24
N GLY A 125 -3.51 -45.31 2.17
CA GLY A 125 -2.88 -46.64 2.09
C GLY A 125 -1.41 -46.58 1.61
N PRO A 126 -0.62 -47.67 1.73
CA PRO A 126 0.84 -47.59 1.85
C PRO A 126 1.65 -47.71 0.54
N ALA A 127 2.69 -46.86 0.46
CA ALA A 127 4.06 -47.02 -0.04
C ALA A 127 4.41 -47.78 -1.36
N ALA A 128 5.25 -47.13 -2.18
CA ALA A 128 6.27 -47.79 -3.00
C ALA A 128 7.50 -46.89 -3.29
N ALA A 129 8.64 -47.31 -2.73
CA ALA A 129 10.05 -47.28 -3.19
C ALA A 129 10.64 -46.16 -4.09
N ALA A 130 11.62 -45.46 -3.51
CA ALA A 130 13.02 -45.26 -3.94
C ALA A 130 13.39 -44.89 -5.39
N CYS A 131 14.14 -43.79 -5.54
CA CYS A 131 15.40 -43.79 -6.31
C CYS A 131 16.31 -42.63 -5.86
N ALA A 132 17.50 -42.96 -5.36
CA ALA A 132 18.56 -42.02 -4.99
C ALA A 132 19.55 -41.88 -6.16
N ILE A 133 19.90 -40.66 -6.54
CA ILE A 133 21.05 -40.38 -7.41
C ILE A 133 21.98 -39.42 -6.69
N SER A 134 23.17 -39.94 -6.40
CA SER A 134 24.33 -39.26 -5.84
C SER A 134 24.95 -38.33 -6.89
N LEU A 135 25.18 -37.07 -6.55
CA LEU A 135 26.02 -36.14 -7.31
C LEU A 135 27.20 -35.75 -6.42
N ALA A 136 28.35 -36.34 -6.75
CA ALA A 136 29.64 -36.02 -6.18
C ALA A 136 30.00 -34.56 -6.49
N THR A 137 30.51 -33.87 -5.47
CA THR A 137 31.08 -32.53 -5.54
C THR A 137 32.59 -32.65 -5.43
N ASP A 138 33.32 -31.85 -6.20
CA ASP A 138 34.72 -31.50 -5.92
C ASP A 138 35.09 -30.18 -6.64
N PRO A 139 36.11 -29.43 -6.17
CA PRO A 139 35.90 -28.05 -5.70
C PRO A 139 36.70 -26.98 -6.47
N ILE A 140 36.28 -25.71 -6.39
CA ILE A 140 37.11 -24.55 -6.74
C ILE A 140 37.04 -23.45 -5.66
N CYS A 141 38.16 -23.38 -4.94
CA CYS A 141 38.88 -22.33 -4.20
C CYS A 141 38.23 -21.21 -3.34
N PRO A 142 38.91 -20.83 -2.23
CA PRO A 142 38.31 -20.27 -1.03
C PRO A 142 38.91 -18.91 -0.63
N LEU A 143 38.11 -17.85 -0.51
CA LEU A 143 38.50 -16.69 0.30
C LEU A 143 37.26 -16.11 1.00
N LEU A 144 37.31 -16.12 2.33
CA LEU A 144 36.28 -15.68 3.29
C LEU A 144 35.22 -16.72 3.68
N TYR A 145 35.65 -17.91 4.10
CA TYR A 145 34.94 -18.66 5.13
C TYR A 145 35.94 -18.96 6.25
N THR A 146 35.83 -18.21 7.34
CA THR A 146 36.33 -18.71 8.63
C THR A 146 35.35 -19.77 9.10
N ASP A 147 35.91 -20.92 9.46
CA ASP A 147 35.25 -22.18 9.76
C ASP A 147 34.10 -22.12 10.78
N ASN A 148 33.17 -23.05 10.56
CA ASN A 148 32.27 -23.69 11.53
C ASN A 148 31.07 -22.89 12.07
N ALA A 149 30.02 -22.82 11.26
CA ALA A 149 28.68 -23.15 11.75
C ALA A 149 27.97 -24.02 10.70
N ALA A 150 27.73 -25.28 11.04
CA ALA A 150 26.71 -26.11 10.41
C ALA A 150 25.38 -25.31 10.30
N PRO A 151 24.43 -25.66 9.40
CA PRO A 151 23.09 -25.11 9.49
C PRO A 151 22.63 -25.25 10.94
N ARG A 152 22.41 -24.12 11.64
CA ARG A 152 21.95 -24.14 13.02
C ARG A 152 20.66 -24.95 13.00
N LYS A 153 20.70 -26.15 13.56
CA LYS A 153 19.52 -26.96 13.84
C LYS A 153 18.50 -26.02 14.47
N ASP A 154 17.24 -26.11 14.03
CA ASP A 154 16.12 -25.52 14.77
C ASP A 154 16.32 -25.82 16.27
N PRO A 155 16.02 -24.86 17.17
CA PRO A 155 16.29 -25.02 18.59
C PRO A 155 15.76 -26.38 19.07
N GLU A 156 16.57 -27.12 19.83
CA GLU A 156 16.14 -28.39 20.41
C GLU A 156 14.85 -28.14 21.19
N VAL A 157 13.74 -28.59 20.61
CA VAL A 157 12.41 -28.47 21.21
C VAL A 157 12.46 -29.28 22.50
N THR A 158 12.38 -28.58 23.64
CA THR A 158 12.38 -29.25 24.94
C THR A 158 11.08 -30.04 25.12
N ALA A 159 11.07 -31.02 26.03
CA ALA A 159 9.84 -31.78 26.32
C ALA A 159 8.68 -30.87 26.78
N GLU A 160 8.98 -29.77 27.47
CA GLU A 160 8.00 -28.75 27.84
C GLU A 160 7.47 -27.98 26.62
N ASP A 161 8.37 -27.61 25.70
CA ASP A 161 7.97 -26.94 24.46
C ASP A 161 7.04 -27.84 23.63
N GLU A 162 7.32 -29.14 23.59
CA GLU A 162 6.51 -30.13 22.87
C GLU A 162 5.07 -30.19 23.38
N GLU A 163 4.87 -30.14 24.70
CA GLU A 163 3.54 -30.09 25.31
C GLU A 163 2.82 -28.79 24.95
N ILE A 164 3.52 -27.65 25.02
CA ILE A 164 2.96 -26.34 24.70
C ILE A 164 2.59 -26.27 23.21
N ILE A 165 3.48 -26.69 22.32
CA ILE A 165 3.24 -26.77 20.88
C ILE A 165 2.01 -27.64 20.61
N SER A 166 1.94 -28.85 21.19
CA SER A 166 0.79 -29.75 21.03
C SER A 166 -0.51 -29.12 21.55
N SER A 167 -0.45 -28.32 22.62
CA SER A 167 -1.58 -27.58 23.15
C SER A 167 -2.04 -26.45 22.23
N VAL A 168 -1.10 -25.73 21.61
CA VAL A 168 -1.38 -24.68 20.62
C VAL A 168 -1.97 -25.27 19.33
N VAL A 169 -1.38 -26.36 18.81
CA VAL A 169 -1.87 -27.08 17.62
C VAL A 169 -3.28 -27.62 17.85
N ALA A 170 -3.58 -28.12 19.05
CA ALA A 170 -4.92 -28.58 19.41
C ALA A 170 -5.92 -27.45 19.70
N GLY A 171 -5.51 -26.17 19.59
CA GLY A 171 -6.37 -25.01 19.86
C GLY A 171 -6.70 -24.78 21.35
N ARG A 172 -6.07 -25.50 22.28
CA ARG A 172 -6.30 -25.39 23.73
C ARG A 172 -5.63 -24.15 24.33
N THR A 173 -4.46 -23.78 23.80
CA THR A 173 -3.73 -22.57 24.21
C THR A 173 -3.74 -21.55 23.06
N PRO A 174 -4.34 -20.37 23.22
CA PRO A 174 -4.27 -19.31 22.22
C PRO A 174 -2.84 -18.78 22.03
N SER A 175 -2.41 -18.63 20.77
CA SER A 175 -1.04 -18.25 20.41
C SER A 175 -0.62 -16.86 20.91
N TYR A 176 -1.56 -15.92 21.10
CA TYR A 176 -1.27 -14.55 21.55
C TYR A 176 -0.92 -14.45 23.04
N VAL A 177 -1.09 -15.53 23.81
CA VAL A 177 -0.79 -15.57 25.25
C VAL A 177 0.64 -16.06 25.52
N LEU A 178 1.33 -16.57 24.51
CA LEU A 178 2.62 -17.25 24.67
C LEU A 178 3.69 -16.34 25.29
N GLU A 179 3.80 -15.10 24.85
CA GLU A 179 4.77 -14.13 25.39
C GLU A 179 4.52 -13.90 26.90
N ALA A 180 3.26 -13.68 27.29
CA ALA A 180 2.89 -13.43 28.68
C ALA A 180 3.05 -14.66 29.58
N ARG A 181 2.78 -15.87 29.05
CA ARG A 181 2.86 -17.13 29.80
C ARG A 181 4.28 -17.63 29.98
N LEU A 182 5.13 -17.45 28.97
CA LEU A 182 6.50 -17.98 28.96
C LEU A 182 7.51 -16.99 29.54
N GLY A 183 7.21 -15.69 29.52
CA GLY A 183 8.16 -14.65 29.94
C GLY A 183 9.37 -14.48 29.01
N ASP A 184 9.43 -15.26 27.92
CA ASP A 184 10.48 -15.23 26.91
C ASP A 184 9.84 -15.07 25.52
N CYS A 185 9.98 -13.87 24.95
CA CYS A 185 9.39 -13.51 23.66
C CYS A 185 10.03 -14.26 22.49
N ARG A 186 11.33 -14.61 22.57
CA ARG A 186 12.02 -15.37 21.52
C ARG A 186 11.55 -16.82 21.55
N ARG A 187 11.45 -17.43 22.74
CA ARG A 187 10.89 -18.78 22.90
C ARG A 187 9.44 -18.84 22.42
N ALA A 188 8.62 -17.84 22.75
CA ALA A 188 7.24 -17.73 22.28
C ALA A 188 7.14 -17.71 20.75
N ALA A 189 7.98 -16.90 20.08
CA ALA A 189 8.04 -16.86 18.61
C ALA A 189 8.47 -18.20 18.00
N GLY A 190 9.44 -18.89 18.62
CA GLY A 190 9.88 -20.22 18.20
C GLY A 190 8.78 -21.30 18.32
N ILE A 191 8.09 -21.35 19.46
CA ILE A 191 6.95 -22.25 19.68
C ILE A 191 5.85 -22.00 18.66
N ARG A 192 5.52 -20.72 18.41
CA ARG A 192 4.51 -20.34 17.43
C ARG A 192 4.89 -20.77 16.01
N ARG A 193 6.13 -20.56 15.61
CA ARG A 193 6.68 -20.99 14.32
C ARG A 193 6.58 -22.50 14.15
N GLU A 194 6.93 -23.26 15.18
CA GLU A 194 6.86 -24.72 15.16
C GLU A 194 5.41 -25.23 15.14
N ALA A 195 4.51 -24.61 15.90
CA ALA A 195 3.08 -24.92 15.85
C ALA A 195 2.51 -24.67 14.44
N LEU A 196 2.88 -23.55 13.79
CA LEU A 196 2.48 -23.26 12.41
C LEU A 196 3.02 -24.30 11.41
N ARG A 197 4.26 -24.76 11.58
CA ARG A 197 4.82 -25.83 10.76
C ARG A 197 3.98 -27.10 10.82
N ARG A 198 3.49 -27.48 12.01
CA ARG A 198 2.65 -28.68 12.20
C ARG A 198 1.24 -28.51 11.66
N ILE A 199 0.64 -27.33 11.86
CA ILE A 199 -0.71 -27.02 11.36
C ILE A 199 -0.74 -26.99 9.83
N THR A 200 0.25 -26.35 9.21
CA THR A 200 0.26 -26.11 7.76
C THR A 200 1.02 -27.17 6.96
N GLY A 201 1.85 -27.98 7.63
CA GLY A 201 2.79 -28.90 6.98
C GLY A 201 3.95 -28.19 6.24
N ARG A 202 4.11 -26.87 6.39
CA ARG A 202 5.12 -26.07 5.66
C ARG A 202 6.15 -25.50 6.62
N ALA A 203 7.44 -25.70 6.29
CA ALA A 203 8.54 -25.09 7.03
C ALA A 203 8.74 -23.62 6.64
N LEU A 204 9.16 -22.79 7.61
CA LEU A 204 9.52 -21.39 7.42
C LEU A 204 11.04 -21.21 7.28
N GLU A 205 11.69 -22.15 6.60
CA GLU A 205 13.12 -22.09 6.30
C GLU A 205 13.44 -20.82 5.49
N GLY A 206 14.50 -20.10 5.88
CA GLY A 206 14.88 -18.83 5.26
C GLY A 206 14.26 -17.57 5.90
N LEU A 207 13.25 -17.70 6.78
CA LEU A 207 12.83 -16.61 7.67
C LEU A 207 13.64 -16.72 8.97
N PRO A 208 14.54 -15.79 9.30
CA PRO A 208 15.33 -15.87 10.53
C PRO A 208 14.47 -15.74 11.80
N LEU A 209 14.90 -16.44 12.85
CA LEU A 209 14.35 -16.32 14.21
C LEU A 209 15.38 -15.67 15.16
N ASP A 210 16.65 -16.04 15.05
CA ASP A 210 17.70 -15.49 15.91
C ASP A 210 18.23 -14.16 15.41
N GLY A 211 18.80 -13.34 16.30
CA GLY A 211 19.40 -12.06 15.95
C GLY A 211 18.44 -10.87 15.96
N PHE A 212 17.22 -11.05 16.49
CA PHE A 212 16.22 -10.01 16.67
C PHE A 212 15.79 -9.90 18.14
N ASP A 213 15.68 -8.68 18.64
CA ASP A 213 15.18 -8.40 19.98
C ASP A 213 13.64 -8.41 19.99
N TYR A 214 13.05 -9.57 20.30
CA TYR A 214 11.59 -9.70 20.37
C TYR A 214 10.97 -8.92 21.53
N ALA A 215 11.73 -8.57 22.58
CA ALA A 215 11.20 -7.79 23.68
C ALA A 215 10.91 -6.34 23.22
N SER A 216 11.69 -5.80 22.27
CA SER A 216 11.49 -4.43 21.78
C SER A 216 10.22 -4.24 20.94
N ILE A 217 9.63 -5.31 20.40
CA ILE A 217 8.40 -5.23 19.60
C ILE A 217 7.12 -5.52 20.40
N MET A 218 7.25 -6.14 21.58
CA MET A 218 6.11 -6.61 22.37
C MET A 218 5.20 -5.45 22.79
N GLY A 219 3.93 -5.52 22.40
CA GLY A 219 2.92 -4.51 22.71
C GLY A 219 3.13 -3.15 22.03
N GLN A 220 4.03 -3.08 21.04
CA GLN A 220 4.39 -1.82 20.38
C GLN A 220 4.38 -1.90 18.85
N CYS A 221 5.01 -2.93 18.25
CA CYS A 221 5.28 -2.95 16.81
C CYS A 221 4.62 -4.11 16.06
N CYS A 222 4.56 -5.31 16.65
CA CYS A 222 4.02 -6.49 15.96
C CYS A 222 3.52 -7.52 16.97
N GLU A 223 2.33 -8.04 16.71
CA GLU A 223 1.73 -9.16 17.43
C GLU A 223 2.09 -10.49 16.76
N LEU A 224 2.09 -11.58 17.55
CA LEU A 224 2.27 -12.94 17.06
C LEU A 224 3.52 -13.18 16.20
N PRO A 225 4.72 -12.69 16.58
CA PRO A 225 5.93 -12.83 15.76
C PRO A 225 6.33 -14.29 15.53
N VAL A 226 6.80 -14.61 14.32
CA VAL A 226 7.30 -15.95 13.92
C VAL A 226 8.72 -15.91 13.34
N GLY A 227 9.31 -14.71 13.29
CA GLY A 227 10.54 -14.40 12.60
C GLY A 227 10.53 -12.93 12.17
N TYR A 228 11.46 -12.55 11.31
CA TYR A 228 11.52 -11.21 10.72
C TYR A 228 12.07 -11.26 9.29
N VAL A 229 11.68 -10.30 8.46
CA VAL A 229 12.16 -10.22 7.06
C VAL A 229 13.40 -9.34 7.00
N GLN A 230 14.45 -9.81 6.33
CA GLN A 230 15.66 -9.03 6.07
C GLN A 230 15.52 -8.26 4.76
N LEU A 231 15.73 -6.95 4.80
CA LEU A 231 15.75 -6.09 3.62
C LEU A 231 17.13 -5.44 3.45
N PRO A 232 17.73 -5.47 2.25
CA PRO A 232 19.00 -4.78 2.00
C PRO A 232 18.87 -3.28 2.22
N VAL A 233 19.83 -2.69 2.94
CA VAL A 233 19.93 -1.23 3.13
C VAL A 233 21.13 -0.71 2.36
N GLY A 234 20.87 0.10 1.33
CA GLY A 234 21.89 0.87 0.64
C GLY A 234 21.95 2.32 1.15
N VAL A 235 23.00 3.04 0.80
CA VAL A 235 23.17 4.45 1.17
C VAL A 235 23.35 5.29 -0.10
N ALA A 236 22.53 6.33 -0.25
CA ALA A 236 22.64 7.31 -1.33
C ALA A 236 23.19 8.64 -0.80
N GLY A 237 24.25 9.17 -1.41
CA GLY A 237 24.80 10.46 -1.00
C GLY A 237 26.22 10.75 -1.49
N PRO A 238 26.81 11.87 -1.02
CA PRO A 238 26.19 12.84 -0.12
C PRO A 238 25.09 13.66 -0.82
N LEU A 239 23.94 13.80 -0.16
CA LEU A 239 22.90 14.79 -0.49
C LEU A 239 23.26 16.09 0.22
N VAL A 240 23.68 17.10 -0.53
CA VAL A 240 23.92 18.45 0.00
C VAL A 240 22.58 19.19 0.07
N LEU A 241 22.05 19.38 1.27
CA LEU A 241 20.75 20.01 1.52
C LEU A 241 20.88 21.05 2.64
N ASP A 242 20.41 22.27 2.41
CA ASP A 242 20.43 23.36 3.40
C ASP A 242 21.84 23.60 3.99
N GLY A 243 22.86 23.47 3.14
CA GLY A 243 24.27 23.63 3.52
C GLY A 243 24.86 22.45 4.32
N ARG A 244 24.18 21.31 4.42
CA ARG A 244 24.65 20.12 5.14
C ARG A 244 24.69 18.90 4.23
N GLU A 245 25.61 17.97 4.52
CA GLU A 245 25.69 16.69 3.82
C GLU A 245 24.92 15.60 4.56
N HIS A 246 24.11 14.86 3.81
CA HIS A 246 23.36 13.72 4.33
C HIS A 246 23.64 12.45 3.51
N TYR A 247 23.84 11.34 4.21
CA TYR A 247 23.96 10.01 3.61
C TYR A 247 22.65 9.25 3.86
N VAL A 248 21.83 9.15 2.82
CA VAL A 248 20.43 8.73 2.94
C VAL A 248 20.32 7.20 2.92
N PRO A 249 19.92 6.54 4.03
CA PRO A 249 19.71 5.11 4.06
C PRO A 249 18.41 4.75 3.31
N MET A 250 18.47 3.71 2.49
CA MET A 250 17.38 3.25 1.63
C MET A 250 17.27 1.73 1.69
N ALA A 251 16.19 1.23 2.29
CA ALA A 251 15.88 -0.20 2.38
C ALA A 251 15.03 -0.62 1.17
N THR A 252 15.58 -1.45 0.28
CA THR A 252 14.88 -1.81 -0.96
C THR A 252 15.40 -3.11 -1.55
N THR A 253 14.52 -3.79 -2.29
CA THR A 253 14.86 -4.91 -3.18
C THR A 253 14.83 -4.52 -4.66
N GLU A 254 14.46 -3.27 -4.96
CA GLU A 254 14.49 -2.74 -6.32
C GLU A 254 15.93 -2.34 -6.69
N GLY A 255 16.54 -3.10 -7.59
CA GLY A 255 17.85 -2.76 -8.14
C GLY A 255 17.80 -1.45 -8.94
N CYS A 256 18.95 -0.83 -9.16
CA CYS A 256 19.13 0.56 -9.64
C CYS A 256 18.68 1.67 -8.69
N LEU A 257 17.74 1.44 -7.75
CA LEU A 257 17.12 2.55 -7.02
C LEU A 257 18.14 3.41 -6.27
N VAL A 258 18.93 2.80 -5.38
CA VAL A 258 19.96 3.50 -4.58
C VAL A 258 21.03 4.15 -5.46
N ALA A 259 21.46 3.46 -6.52
CA ALA A 259 22.46 3.98 -7.46
C ALA A 259 21.93 5.18 -8.26
N SER A 260 20.67 5.14 -8.68
CA SER A 260 19.99 6.24 -9.38
C SER A 260 19.85 7.45 -8.46
N THR A 261 19.38 7.26 -7.22
CA THR A 261 19.29 8.34 -6.24
C THR A 261 20.65 8.94 -5.95
N SER A 262 21.70 8.12 -5.81
CA SER A 262 23.09 8.58 -5.62
C SER A 262 23.59 9.43 -6.79
N ARG A 263 23.24 9.07 -8.03
CA ARG A 263 23.55 9.89 -9.21
C ARG A 263 22.85 11.26 -9.14
N GLY A 264 21.61 11.29 -8.69
CA GLY A 264 20.87 12.53 -8.42
C GLY A 264 21.54 13.40 -7.36
N CYS A 265 21.91 12.81 -6.22
CA CYS A 265 22.63 13.49 -5.14
C CYS A 265 23.94 14.11 -5.65
N LYS A 266 24.69 13.37 -6.48
CA LYS A 266 25.92 13.87 -7.11
C LYS A 266 25.66 15.08 -8.00
N ALA A 267 24.60 15.08 -8.80
CA ALA A 267 24.27 16.20 -9.67
C ALA A 267 23.90 17.47 -8.86
N ILE A 268 23.13 17.30 -7.78
CA ILE A 268 22.78 18.37 -6.85
C ILE A 268 24.03 18.92 -6.17
N ALA A 269 24.88 18.06 -5.59
CA ALA A 269 26.09 18.46 -4.89
C ALA A 269 27.07 19.23 -5.80
N GLN A 270 27.30 18.76 -7.03
CA GLN A 270 28.18 19.44 -8.00
C GLN A 270 27.63 20.80 -8.48
N SER A 271 26.34 21.07 -8.26
CA SER A 271 25.70 22.32 -8.65
C SER A 271 25.50 23.30 -7.48
N GLY A 272 26.01 22.97 -6.28
CA GLY A 272 25.96 23.84 -5.10
C GLY A 272 25.00 23.40 -4.01
N GLY A 273 24.30 22.27 -4.18
CA GLY A 273 23.34 21.75 -3.21
C GLY A 273 21.89 22.13 -3.52
N ALA A 274 20.98 21.60 -2.70
CA ALA A 274 19.57 21.91 -2.72
C ALA A 274 19.17 22.72 -1.48
N THR A 275 18.05 23.42 -1.58
CA THR A 275 17.43 24.17 -0.49
C THR A 275 16.03 23.64 -0.24
N SER A 276 15.64 23.52 1.03
CA SER A 276 14.29 23.11 1.41
C SER A 276 13.60 24.09 2.35
N VAL A 277 12.27 24.10 2.28
CA VAL A 277 11.42 24.89 3.18
C VAL A 277 10.25 24.02 3.65
N VAL A 278 10.09 23.90 4.97
CA VAL A 278 8.91 23.28 5.57
C VAL A 278 7.82 24.35 5.71
N LEU A 279 6.75 24.22 4.92
CA LEU A 279 5.64 25.17 4.85
C LEU A 279 4.58 24.94 5.94
N ARG A 280 4.36 23.68 6.31
CA ARG A 280 3.38 23.27 7.33
C ARG A 280 3.90 22.08 8.13
N ASP A 281 3.52 21.99 9.40
CA ASP A 281 3.80 20.86 10.31
C ASP A 281 2.59 20.63 11.21
N GLY A 282 1.71 19.71 10.81
CA GLY A 282 0.45 19.42 11.48
C GLY A 282 -0.11 18.05 11.09
N MET A 283 -0.15 17.12 12.04
CA MET A 283 -0.81 15.83 11.86
C MET A 283 -2.32 15.98 12.07
N THR A 284 -3.12 15.18 11.35
CA THR A 284 -4.57 15.32 11.33
C THR A 284 -5.31 14.09 11.86
N ARG A 285 -6.44 14.34 12.52
CA ARG A 285 -7.45 13.33 12.83
C ARG A 285 -8.82 13.93 12.56
N ALA A 286 -9.70 13.16 11.94
CA ALA A 286 -11.02 13.65 11.58
C ALA A 286 -12.13 12.70 12.03
N PRO A 287 -12.73 12.91 13.22
CA PRO A 287 -13.94 12.21 13.61
C PRO A 287 -15.12 12.58 12.73
N VAL A 288 -16.10 11.68 12.69
CA VAL A 288 -17.42 11.91 12.13
C VAL A 288 -18.47 11.75 13.24
N VAL A 289 -19.33 12.76 13.35
CA VAL A 289 -20.43 12.79 14.29
C VAL A 289 -21.75 12.99 13.55
N ARG A 290 -22.84 12.53 14.14
CA ARG A 290 -24.19 12.66 13.60
C ARG A 290 -25.06 13.41 14.60
N LEU A 291 -25.87 14.34 14.09
CA LEU A 291 -26.82 15.10 14.90
C LEU A 291 -28.26 14.85 14.38
N PRO A 292 -29.31 15.21 15.12
CA PRO A 292 -30.70 14.93 14.72
C PRO A 292 -31.09 15.56 13.37
N SER A 293 -30.53 16.74 13.05
CA SER A 293 -30.82 17.48 11.82
C SER A 293 -29.58 18.17 11.25
N ALA A 294 -29.63 18.51 9.96
CA ALA A 294 -28.57 19.29 9.29
C ALA A 294 -28.39 20.68 9.92
N ARG A 295 -29.49 21.32 10.38
CA ARG A 295 -29.43 22.58 11.13
C ARG A 295 -28.60 22.43 12.40
N ARG A 296 -28.87 21.38 13.16
CA ARG A 296 -28.17 21.12 14.41
C ARG A 296 -26.68 20.81 14.20
N ALA A 297 -26.36 20.06 13.14
CA ALA A 297 -24.97 19.85 12.73
C ALA A 297 -24.27 21.15 12.30
N ALA A 298 -25.00 22.08 11.66
CA ALA A 298 -24.48 23.40 11.31
C ALA A 298 -24.25 24.29 12.54
N GLU A 299 -25.07 24.17 13.59
CA GLU A 299 -24.83 24.84 14.88
C GLU A 299 -23.51 24.36 15.51
N LEU A 300 -23.23 23.06 15.50
CA LEU A 300 -21.94 22.53 15.97
C LEU A 300 -20.77 22.99 15.11
N LYS A 301 -20.92 23.02 13.77
CA LYS A 301 -19.89 23.57 12.88
C LYS A 301 -19.59 25.04 13.21
N ALA A 302 -20.63 25.87 13.36
CA ALA A 302 -20.48 27.27 13.70
C ALA A 302 -19.80 27.44 15.07
N PHE A 303 -20.15 26.62 16.05
CA PHE A 303 -19.49 26.62 17.35
C PHE A 303 -17.98 26.33 17.26
N LEU A 304 -17.57 25.36 16.44
CA LEU A 304 -16.16 24.98 16.28
C LEU A 304 -15.34 25.99 15.46
N GLU A 305 -15.98 26.74 14.56
CA GLU A 305 -15.32 27.74 13.71
C GLU A 305 -15.34 29.15 14.31
N GLU A 306 -16.11 29.37 15.38
CA GLU A 306 -16.12 30.62 16.13
C GLU A 306 -14.77 30.84 16.86
N PRO A 307 -14.03 31.92 16.55
CA PRO A 307 -12.71 32.17 17.13
C PRO A 307 -12.71 32.24 18.66
N ASN A 308 -13.78 32.75 19.26
CA ASN A 308 -13.93 32.86 20.71
C ASN A 308 -13.97 31.50 21.42
N ASN A 309 -14.39 30.44 20.73
CA ASN A 309 -14.45 29.09 21.29
C ASN A 309 -13.15 28.30 21.11
N PHE A 310 -12.32 28.69 20.12
CA PHE A 310 -11.12 27.96 19.76
C PHE A 310 -10.13 27.82 20.92
N GLU A 311 -9.95 28.86 21.73
CA GLU A 311 -9.03 28.80 22.89
C GLU A 311 -9.45 27.74 23.92
N THR A 312 -10.74 27.66 24.21
CA THR A 312 -11.31 26.65 25.13
C THR A 312 -11.15 25.25 24.56
N ILE A 313 -11.47 25.05 23.27
CA ILE A 313 -11.33 23.76 22.59
C ILE A 313 -9.84 23.34 22.55
N ALA A 314 -8.94 24.26 22.24
CA ALA A 314 -7.51 24.03 22.24
C ALA A 314 -7.00 23.67 23.64
N LEU A 315 -7.49 24.32 24.69
CA LEU A 315 -7.13 23.98 26.07
C LEU A 315 -7.54 22.54 26.41
N VAL A 316 -8.76 22.12 26.06
CA VAL A 316 -9.24 20.75 26.27
C VAL A 316 -8.41 19.74 25.48
N PHE A 317 -8.15 20.03 24.20
CA PHE A 317 -7.35 19.18 23.33
C PHE A 317 -5.92 19.01 23.86
N ASN A 318 -5.27 20.11 24.23
CA ASN A 318 -3.84 20.15 24.60
C ASN A 318 -3.56 19.47 25.95
N ARG A 319 -4.58 19.26 26.80
CA ARG A 319 -4.43 18.48 28.05
C ARG A 319 -4.01 17.02 27.81
N SER A 320 -4.25 16.50 26.61
CA SER A 320 -3.89 15.12 26.26
C SER A 320 -2.37 14.86 26.18
N SER A 321 -1.56 15.89 25.96
CA SER A 321 -0.11 15.74 25.76
C SER A 321 0.65 17.05 25.91
N ARG A 322 1.85 16.97 26.49
CA ARG A 322 2.78 18.12 26.57
C ARG A 322 3.25 18.63 25.21
N PHE A 323 3.20 17.80 24.16
CA PHE A 323 3.66 18.15 22.79
C PHE A 323 2.52 18.49 21.83
N ALA A 324 1.30 18.01 22.11
CA ALA A 324 0.15 18.25 21.24
C ALA A 324 -0.27 19.71 21.33
N ARG A 325 -0.24 20.44 20.21
CA ARG A 325 -0.85 21.78 20.12
C ARG A 325 -1.83 21.83 18.97
N LEU A 326 -3.11 21.97 19.29
CA LEU A 326 -4.17 22.19 18.31
C LEU A 326 -3.88 23.47 17.51
N GLN A 327 -3.93 23.37 16.19
CA GLN A 327 -3.66 24.47 15.27
C GLN A 327 -4.93 24.96 14.58
N ALA A 328 -5.78 24.03 14.13
CA ALA A 328 -7.00 24.35 13.39
C ALA A 328 -7.99 23.17 13.44
N ILE A 329 -9.27 23.47 13.19
CA ILE A 329 -10.31 22.47 12.97
C ILE A 329 -11.02 22.84 11.67
N HIS A 330 -10.92 21.99 10.65
CA HIS A 330 -11.61 22.19 9.39
C HIS A 330 -12.85 21.30 9.31
N CYS A 331 -14.03 21.92 9.22
CA CYS A 331 -15.31 21.23 9.32
C CYS A 331 -16.02 21.10 7.97
N ALA A 332 -16.47 19.89 7.62
CA ALA A 332 -17.29 19.61 6.44
C ALA A 332 -18.60 18.90 6.82
N LEU A 333 -19.72 19.34 6.24
CA LEU A 333 -21.05 18.76 6.47
C LEU A 333 -21.47 17.85 5.31
N ALA A 334 -22.08 16.71 5.64
CA ALA A 334 -22.82 15.89 4.68
C ALA A 334 -24.18 15.53 5.28
N GLY A 335 -25.22 16.29 4.90
CA GLY A 335 -26.54 16.19 5.52
C GLY A 335 -26.48 16.51 7.01
N ARG A 336 -26.86 15.55 7.86
CA ARG A 336 -26.82 15.68 9.34
C ARG A 336 -25.54 15.14 9.98
N ASN A 337 -24.54 14.81 9.18
CA ASN A 337 -23.24 14.35 9.66
C ASN A 337 -22.21 15.48 9.54
N LEU A 338 -21.36 15.62 10.55
CA LEU A 338 -20.26 16.58 10.58
C LEU A 338 -18.92 15.85 10.66
N TYR A 339 -18.01 16.19 9.75
CA TYR A 339 -16.64 15.71 9.70
C TYR A 339 -15.72 16.84 10.16
N MET A 340 -14.98 16.61 11.24
CA MET A 340 -14.21 17.66 11.92
C MET A 340 -12.73 17.32 11.82
N ARG A 341 -11.98 17.92 10.89
CA ARG A 341 -10.55 17.62 10.69
C ARG A 341 -9.70 18.49 11.61
N PHE A 342 -9.27 17.92 12.72
CA PHE A 342 -8.35 18.56 13.67
C PHE A 342 -6.92 18.49 13.13
N SER A 343 -6.20 19.61 13.12
CA SER A 343 -4.77 19.70 12.83
C SER A 343 -4.00 20.05 14.09
N CYS A 344 -2.89 19.35 14.32
CA CYS A 344 -2.13 19.46 15.57
C CYS A 344 -0.63 19.27 15.34
N SER A 345 0.21 20.08 15.97
CA SER A 345 1.65 19.81 16.04
C SER A 345 1.94 18.73 17.09
N THR A 346 2.90 17.84 16.81
CA THR A 346 3.11 16.62 17.61
C THR A 346 4.55 16.41 18.06
N GLY A 347 5.35 17.48 18.03
CA GLY A 347 6.78 17.42 18.29
C GLY A 347 7.49 16.53 17.27
N ASP A 348 8.39 15.67 17.74
CA ASP A 348 9.17 14.76 16.90
C ASP A 348 8.49 13.41 16.64
N ALA A 349 7.30 13.17 17.21
CA ALA A 349 6.50 12.01 16.86
C ALA A 349 5.79 12.25 15.52
N MET A 350 5.43 11.18 14.81
CA MET A 350 4.48 11.29 13.69
C MET A 350 3.10 11.70 14.21
N GLY A 351 2.72 11.23 15.41
CA GLY A 351 1.71 11.88 16.24
C GLY A 351 0.30 11.30 16.18
N MET A 352 0.02 10.26 15.41
CA MET A 352 -1.34 9.73 15.20
C MET A 352 -2.08 9.36 16.48
N ASN A 353 -1.43 8.69 17.44
CA ASN A 353 -2.03 8.36 18.74
C ASN A 353 -2.25 9.61 19.59
N MET A 354 -1.36 10.58 19.49
CA MET A 354 -1.41 11.83 20.25
C MET A 354 -2.59 12.70 19.79
N VAL A 355 -2.77 12.87 18.48
CA VAL A 355 -3.91 13.62 17.93
C VAL A 355 -5.23 12.94 18.26
N SER A 356 -5.29 11.60 18.18
CA SER A 356 -6.52 10.84 18.46
C SER A 356 -7.00 11.03 19.91
N LYS A 357 -6.09 10.98 20.89
CA LYS A 357 -6.41 11.27 22.30
C LYS A 357 -6.90 12.72 22.51
N GLY A 358 -6.26 13.69 21.84
CA GLY A 358 -6.69 15.08 21.89
C GLY A 358 -8.11 15.28 21.35
N VAL A 359 -8.43 14.61 20.23
CA VAL A 359 -9.78 14.62 19.66
C VAL A 359 -10.80 13.98 20.60
N GLU A 360 -10.48 12.84 21.20
CA GLU A 360 -11.37 12.15 22.14
C GLU A 360 -11.76 13.04 23.33
N ASN A 361 -10.79 13.78 23.89
CA ASN A 361 -11.06 14.78 24.94
C ASN A 361 -12.03 15.87 24.46
N VAL A 362 -11.83 16.39 23.24
CA VAL A 362 -12.72 17.41 22.68
C VAL A 362 -14.12 16.86 22.45
N LEU A 363 -14.26 15.64 21.93
CA LEU A 363 -15.55 15.00 21.75
C LEU A 363 -16.29 14.83 23.08
N GLY A 364 -15.60 14.42 24.14
CA GLY A 364 -16.17 14.33 25.48
C GLY A 364 -16.60 15.70 26.04
N TYR A 365 -15.84 16.76 25.76
CA TYR A 365 -16.22 18.13 26.12
C TYR A 365 -17.48 18.60 25.36
N LEU A 366 -17.54 18.35 24.05
CA LEU A 366 -18.66 18.75 23.20
C LEU A 366 -19.98 18.06 23.60
N GLN A 367 -19.92 16.85 24.17
CA GLN A 367 -21.11 16.14 24.66
C GLN A 367 -21.86 16.89 25.78
N ASN A 368 -21.24 17.85 26.47
CA ASN A 368 -21.92 18.64 27.50
C ASN A 368 -23.01 19.55 26.89
N ASP A 369 -22.70 20.22 25.78
CA ASP A 369 -23.58 21.20 25.12
C ASP A 369 -24.33 20.61 23.90
N PHE A 370 -23.80 19.52 23.35
CA PHE A 370 -24.37 18.75 22.24
C PHE A 370 -24.64 17.31 22.66
N GLN A 371 -25.49 17.12 23.68
CA GLN A 371 -25.88 15.80 24.20
C GLN A 371 -26.59 14.92 23.15
N ASP A 372 -27.11 15.56 22.10
CA ASP A 372 -27.75 14.92 20.95
C ASP A 372 -26.75 14.52 19.84
N MET A 373 -25.44 14.71 20.07
CA MET A 373 -24.36 14.30 19.18
C MET A 373 -24.01 12.83 19.35
N ASP A 374 -24.21 12.06 18.28
CA ASP A 374 -23.81 10.66 18.16
C ASP A 374 -22.42 10.56 17.52
N VAL A 375 -21.42 10.09 18.27
CA VAL A 375 -20.04 9.91 17.79
C VAL A 375 -19.96 8.60 17.01
N ILE A 376 -20.00 8.70 15.68
CA ILE A 376 -20.00 7.52 14.80
C ILE A 376 -18.63 6.87 14.73
N SER A 377 -17.57 7.68 14.62
CA SER A 377 -16.19 7.19 14.58
C SER A 377 -15.20 8.32 14.87
N ILE A 378 -14.11 7.99 15.56
CA ILE A 378 -12.96 8.87 15.75
C ILE A 378 -12.20 9.15 14.43
N SER A 379 -12.40 8.30 13.43
CA SER A 379 -11.84 8.42 12.09
C SER A 379 -12.91 8.23 11.03
N GLY A 380 -13.49 9.35 10.58
CA GLY A 380 -14.47 9.44 9.49
C GLY A 380 -13.85 9.55 8.10
N ASN A 381 -12.61 9.09 7.91
CA ASN A 381 -11.85 9.14 6.66
C ASN A 381 -11.58 10.53 6.06
N PHE A 382 -11.97 11.63 6.72
CA PHE A 382 -11.67 13.00 6.30
C PHE A 382 -10.28 13.50 6.76
N CYS A 383 -9.48 12.64 7.41
CA CYS A 383 -8.11 13.00 7.82
C CYS A 383 -7.17 13.25 6.63
N SER A 384 -7.09 12.46 5.56
CA SER A 384 -7.32 11.01 5.38
C SER A 384 -6.02 10.26 5.70
N ASP A 385 -6.09 8.99 6.11
CA ASP A 385 -4.90 8.21 6.51
C ASP A 385 -4.81 6.87 5.79
N LYS A 386 -3.70 6.62 5.08
CA LYS A 386 -3.44 5.45 4.23
C LYS A 386 -4.40 5.34 3.04
N LYS A 387 -4.96 6.46 2.57
CA LYS A 387 -5.89 6.54 1.43
C LYS A 387 -5.60 7.78 0.58
N PRO A 388 -5.57 7.66 -0.77
CA PRO A 388 -5.37 8.82 -1.62
C PRO A 388 -6.56 9.77 -1.47
N ALA A 389 -6.29 11.03 -1.09
CA ALA A 389 -7.33 12.01 -0.80
C ALA A 389 -6.92 13.44 -1.15
N ALA A 390 -7.83 14.16 -1.81
CA ALA A 390 -7.59 15.53 -2.29
C ALA A 390 -7.41 16.52 -1.13
N VAL A 391 -8.05 16.25 0.02
CA VAL A 391 -7.87 17.07 1.21
C VAL A 391 -6.41 17.07 1.69
N ASN A 392 -5.69 15.95 1.58
CA ASN A 392 -4.27 15.89 1.94
C ASN A 392 -3.39 16.61 0.91
N TRP A 393 -3.77 16.58 -0.37
CA TRP A 393 -3.10 17.33 -1.43
C TRP A 393 -3.24 18.85 -1.27
N ILE A 394 -4.45 19.32 -0.94
CA ILE A 394 -4.79 20.75 -0.90
C ILE A 394 -4.42 21.38 0.45
N GLU A 395 -4.85 20.76 1.55
CA GLU A 395 -4.67 21.32 2.89
C GLU A 395 -3.34 20.89 3.53
N GLY A 396 -2.74 19.81 3.03
CA GLY A 396 -1.56 19.18 3.62
C GLY A 396 -1.90 18.23 4.77
N ARG A 397 -0.93 17.42 5.18
CA ARG A 397 -1.01 16.49 6.33
C ARG A 397 0.38 16.08 6.80
N GLY A 398 0.68 16.13 8.09
CA GLY A 398 2.05 15.95 8.55
C GLY A 398 2.90 17.16 8.14
N LYS A 399 3.93 16.97 7.32
CA LYS A 399 4.86 18.02 6.90
C LYS A 399 4.70 18.34 5.43
N SER A 400 4.44 19.62 5.13
CA SER A 400 4.46 20.14 3.75
C SER A 400 5.84 20.71 3.46
N VAL A 401 6.51 20.20 2.44
CA VAL A 401 7.90 20.55 2.13
C VAL A 401 8.03 20.90 0.65
N VAL A 402 8.75 21.98 0.36
CA VAL A 402 9.26 22.28 -0.98
C VAL A 402 10.77 22.12 -0.93
N CYS A 403 11.34 21.45 -1.93
CA CYS A 403 12.78 21.32 -2.09
C CYS A 403 13.16 21.65 -3.53
N GLU A 404 14.20 22.45 -3.72
CA GLU A 404 14.63 22.92 -5.04
C GLU A 404 16.15 22.93 -5.20
N ALA A 405 16.59 22.89 -6.46
CA ALA A 405 18.00 23.03 -6.83
C ALA A 405 18.13 23.64 -8.24
N ILE A 406 19.26 24.31 -8.49
CA ILE A 406 19.68 24.70 -9.84
C ILE A 406 20.80 23.75 -10.27
N ILE A 407 20.62 23.03 -11.37
CA ILE A 407 21.59 22.09 -11.93
C ILE A 407 22.28 22.73 -13.12
N LYS A 408 23.61 22.87 -13.03
CA LYS A 408 24.42 23.53 -14.06
C LYS A 408 24.42 22.72 -15.36
N GLU A 409 24.46 23.41 -16.50
CA GLU A 409 24.47 22.80 -17.85
C GLU A 409 25.49 21.66 -17.98
N GLU A 410 26.71 21.89 -17.49
CA GLU A 410 27.78 20.91 -17.57
C GLU A 410 27.49 19.64 -16.76
N VAL A 411 26.77 19.76 -15.64
CA VAL A 411 26.37 18.64 -14.79
C VAL A 411 25.23 17.87 -15.45
N VAL A 412 24.27 18.56 -16.06
CA VAL A 412 23.20 17.94 -16.86
C VAL A 412 23.80 17.07 -17.98
N LYS A 413 24.80 17.59 -18.71
CA LYS A 413 25.48 16.85 -19.78
C LYS A 413 26.39 15.73 -19.26
N LYS A 414 27.23 16.01 -18.26
CA LYS A 414 28.29 15.08 -17.80
C LYS A 414 27.75 14.01 -16.85
N VAL A 415 26.84 14.34 -15.94
CA VAL A 415 26.35 13.41 -14.90
C VAL A 415 25.02 12.79 -15.33
N LEU A 416 24.06 13.62 -15.74
CA LEU A 416 22.71 13.19 -16.08
C LEU A 416 22.58 12.67 -17.52
N LYS A 417 23.59 12.94 -18.36
CA LYS A 417 23.70 12.44 -19.75
C LYS A 417 22.52 12.86 -20.63
N THR A 418 22.01 14.08 -20.42
CA THR A 418 20.89 14.66 -21.18
C THR A 418 21.10 16.17 -21.39
N ASN A 419 20.06 16.90 -21.78
CA ASN A 419 20.03 18.36 -21.88
C ASN A 419 18.79 18.94 -21.19
N THR A 420 18.86 20.23 -20.84
CA THR A 420 17.82 20.95 -20.09
C THR A 420 16.47 20.97 -20.81
N SER A 421 16.45 21.26 -22.11
CA SER A 421 15.19 21.33 -22.88
C SER A 421 14.45 20.00 -22.91
N ALA A 422 15.16 18.88 -23.07
CA ALA A 422 14.55 17.55 -23.06
C ALA A 422 13.97 17.18 -21.69
N LEU A 423 14.61 17.61 -20.59
CA LEU A 423 14.09 17.40 -19.24
C LEU A 423 12.83 18.20 -18.98
N VAL A 424 12.82 19.47 -19.35
CA VAL A 424 11.64 20.35 -19.21
C VAL A 424 10.48 19.80 -20.04
N GLU A 425 10.71 19.46 -21.30
CA GLU A 425 9.68 18.87 -22.18
C GLU A 425 9.15 17.55 -21.61
N LEU A 426 10.04 16.65 -21.19
CA LEU A 426 9.63 15.38 -20.60
C LEU A 426 8.81 15.58 -19.33
N ASN A 427 9.20 16.49 -18.43
CA ASN A 427 8.44 16.77 -17.22
C ASN A 427 7.03 17.27 -17.54
N MET A 428 6.92 18.21 -18.50
CA MET A 428 5.63 18.72 -18.97
C MET A 428 4.74 17.63 -19.55
N ILE A 429 5.28 16.77 -20.43
CA ILE A 429 4.48 15.75 -21.12
C ILE A 429 4.16 14.57 -20.20
N LYS A 430 5.13 14.10 -19.39
CA LYS A 430 4.97 12.92 -18.54
C LYS A 430 4.31 13.26 -17.21
N ASN A 431 4.96 14.09 -16.40
CA ASN A 431 4.57 14.31 -15.01
C ASN A 431 3.35 15.21 -14.87
N LEU A 432 3.14 16.15 -15.81
CA LEU A 432 1.97 17.03 -15.80
C LEU A 432 0.87 16.51 -16.72
N ALA A 433 1.07 16.56 -18.05
CA ALA A 433 0.02 16.20 -19.01
C ALA A 433 -0.37 14.72 -18.90
N GLY A 434 0.61 13.81 -18.79
CA GLY A 434 0.36 12.37 -18.62
C GLY A 434 -0.43 12.07 -17.35
N SER A 435 -0.02 12.64 -16.21
CA SER A 435 -0.75 12.50 -14.95
C SER A 435 -2.15 13.12 -14.99
N ALA A 436 -2.34 14.24 -15.69
CA ALA A 436 -3.66 14.85 -15.91
C ALA A 436 -4.57 13.94 -16.75
N VAL A 437 -4.07 13.37 -17.84
CA VAL A 437 -4.80 12.39 -18.66
C VAL A 437 -5.17 11.15 -17.86
N ALA A 438 -4.29 10.71 -16.95
CA ALA A 438 -4.56 9.58 -16.07
C ALA A 438 -5.53 9.87 -14.93
N GLY A 439 -5.93 11.13 -14.70
CA GLY A 439 -6.74 11.52 -13.55
C GLY A 439 -6.01 11.32 -12.21
N SER A 440 -4.68 11.46 -12.21
CA SER A 440 -3.83 11.25 -11.03
C SER A 440 -4.13 12.28 -9.94
N LEU A 441 -4.24 11.81 -8.70
CA LEU A 441 -4.42 12.65 -7.52
C LEU A 441 -3.09 12.77 -6.76
N GLY A 442 -2.48 13.95 -6.80
CA GLY A 442 -1.20 14.22 -6.13
C GLY A 442 0.02 13.50 -6.72
N GLY A 443 -0.14 12.71 -7.77
CA GLY A 443 0.94 11.99 -8.46
C GLY A 443 1.46 12.71 -9.70
N PHE A 444 1.94 13.94 -9.55
CA PHE A 444 2.55 14.74 -10.64
C PHE A 444 4.08 14.62 -10.62
N ASN A 445 4.57 13.38 -10.52
CA ASN A 445 5.99 13.04 -10.35
C ASN A 445 6.33 11.74 -11.09
N ALA A 446 7.60 11.37 -11.13
CA ALA A 446 8.06 10.16 -11.79
C ALA A 446 8.01 8.93 -10.87
N HIS A 447 8.61 9.00 -9.67
CA HIS A 447 8.73 7.87 -8.74
C HIS A 447 8.96 8.29 -7.27
N ALA A 448 8.34 9.38 -6.80
CA ALA A 448 8.49 9.82 -5.40
C ALA A 448 8.21 8.69 -4.40
N SER A 449 7.21 7.85 -4.69
CA SER A 449 6.82 6.65 -3.93
C SER A 449 7.98 5.66 -3.68
N ASN A 450 8.86 5.45 -4.66
CA ASN A 450 10.00 4.53 -4.52
C ASN A 450 10.99 5.05 -3.46
N ILE A 451 11.28 6.35 -3.51
CA ILE A 451 12.22 6.99 -2.60
C ILE A 451 11.66 7.05 -1.18
N VAL A 452 10.40 7.49 -1.05
CA VAL A 452 9.70 7.58 0.24
C VAL A 452 9.65 6.21 0.91
N SER A 453 9.20 5.17 0.19
CA SER A 453 9.12 3.80 0.73
C SER A 453 10.47 3.28 1.22
N ALA A 454 11.53 3.48 0.43
CA ALA A 454 12.85 2.98 0.79
C ALA A 454 13.41 3.67 2.06
N ILE A 455 13.21 4.97 2.20
CA ILE A 455 13.61 5.70 3.41
C ILE A 455 12.73 5.31 4.60
N TYR A 456 11.41 5.14 4.39
CA TYR A 456 10.45 4.85 5.45
C TYR A 456 10.76 3.52 6.12
N ILE A 457 11.01 2.47 5.32
CA ILE A 457 11.38 1.15 5.83
C ILE A 457 12.73 1.22 6.55
N ALA A 458 13.72 1.92 5.99
CA ALA A 458 15.04 2.06 6.60
C ALA A 458 15.00 2.79 7.94
N THR A 459 14.12 3.78 8.08
CA THR A 459 14.09 4.69 9.24
C THR A 459 12.93 4.42 10.21
N GLY A 460 12.19 3.31 10.04
CA GLY A 460 11.16 2.86 10.97
C GLY A 460 9.88 3.70 10.95
N GLN A 461 9.58 4.33 9.81
CA GLN A 461 8.31 5.00 9.57
C GLN A 461 7.24 3.96 9.20
N ASP A 462 5.98 4.40 9.07
CA ASP A 462 4.88 3.54 8.65
C ASP A 462 4.83 3.46 7.10
N PRO A 463 5.19 2.33 6.48
CA PRO A 463 5.26 2.24 5.02
C PRO A 463 3.89 2.38 4.34
N ALA A 464 2.79 2.14 5.04
CA ALA A 464 1.46 2.31 4.47
C ALA A 464 1.10 3.79 4.26
N GLN A 465 1.76 4.71 4.97
CA GLN A 465 1.59 6.16 4.78
C GLN A 465 2.30 6.68 3.51
N ASN A 466 3.06 5.83 2.82
CA ASN A 466 3.58 6.16 1.50
C ASN A 466 2.48 6.57 0.50
N VAL A 467 1.23 6.10 0.70
CA VAL A 467 0.07 6.48 -0.13
C VAL A 467 -0.08 8.00 -0.22
N GLU A 468 0.07 8.73 0.88
CA GLU A 468 -0.08 10.19 0.90
C GLU A 468 1.27 10.92 1.01
N SER A 469 2.24 10.33 1.68
CA SER A 469 3.60 10.88 1.77
C SER A 469 4.32 10.96 0.43
N SER A 470 3.89 10.19 -0.58
CA SER A 470 4.40 10.26 -1.95
C SER A 470 3.65 11.25 -2.85
N HIS A 471 2.64 11.95 -2.34
CA HIS A 471 2.06 13.08 -3.06
C HIS A 471 3.17 14.10 -3.34
N CYS A 472 3.42 14.34 -4.63
CA CYS A 472 4.52 15.15 -5.09
C CYS A 472 4.18 15.74 -6.45
N ILE A 473 4.45 17.03 -6.62
CA ILE A 473 4.55 17.67 -7.94
C ILE A 473 6.00 18.05 -8.20
N THR A 474 6.51 17.59 -9.34
CA THR A 474 7.85 17.90 -9.84
C THR A 474 7.75 18.99 -10.90
N MET A 475 8.45 20.10 -10.69
CA MET A 475 8.54 21.20 -11.65
C MET A 475 9.97 21.33 -12.17
N MET A 476 10.09 21.67 -13.45
CA MET A 476 11.37 21.83 -14.14
C MET A 476 11.28 23.03 -15.07
N GLU A 477 12.23 23.95 -14.93
CA GLU A 477 12.29 25.18 -15.71
C GLU A 477 13.72 25.43 -16.20
N ALA A 478 13.82 25.96 -17.42
CA ALA A 478 15.10 26.36 -17.97
C ALA A 478 15.45 27.77 -17.47
N VAL A 479 16.62 27.93 -16.84
CA VAL A 479 17.08 29.20 -16.27
C VAL A 479 18.43 29.61 -16.87
N ASN A 480 18.91 30.83 -16.55
CA ASN A 480 20.19 31.36 -17.03
C ASN A 480 20.34 31.29 -18.57
N GLY A 481 19.29 31.73 -19.29
CA GLY A 481 19.27 31.69 -20.76
C GLY A 481 19.09 30.28 -21.34
N GLY A 482 18.50 29.36 -20.57
CA GLY A 482 18.20 27.99 -21.00
C GLY A 482 19.33 26.98 -20.79
N LYS A 483 20.44 27.41 -20.18
CA LYS A 483 21.61 26.57 -19.93
C LYS A 483 21.41 25.65 -18.73
N ASP A 484 20.96 26.24 -17.63
CA ASP A 484 20.81 25.55 -16.36
C ASP A 484 19.36 25.10 -16.16
N LEU A 485 19.18 24.08 -15.34
CA LEU A 485 17.88 23.53 -15.00
C LEU A 485 17.54 23.94 -13.56
N HIS A 486 16.48 24.71 -13.37
CA HIS A 486 15.81 24.76 -12.08
C HIS A 486 14.89 23.54 -11.97
N VAL A 487 14.96 22.85 -10.84
CA VAL A 487 14.11 21.70 -10.54
C VAL A 487 13.61 21.82 -9.10
N SER A 488 12.33 21.52 -8.89
CA SER A 488 11.73 21.49 -7.57
C SER A 488 10.75 20.35 -7.40
N VAL A 489 10.58 19.93 -6.16
CA VAL A 489 9.54 19.01 -5.72
C VAL A 489 8.75 19.66 -4.59
N THR A 490 7.43 19.55 -4.66
CA THR A 490 6.53 20.01 -3.61
C THR A 490 5.73 18.83 -3.09
N MET A 491 5.91 18.50 -1.82
CA MET A 491 5.33 17.35 -1.15
C MET A 491 4.47 17.82 0.04
N PRO A 492 3.14 17.96 -0.14
CA PRO A 492 2.29 18.62 0.85
C PRO A 492 1.95 17.77 2.08
N SER A 493 2.20 16.46 2.01
CA SER A 493 1.69 15.50 2.98
C SER A 493 2.70 14.47 3.50
N ILE A 494 3.93 14.85 3.83
CA ILE A 494 4.95 13.91 4.36
C ILE A 494 4.65 13.55 5.83
N GLU A 495 4.31 12.30 6.09
CA GLU A 495 4.03 11.78 7.44
C GLU A 495 5.24 11.06 8.04
N VAL A 496 6.09 11.81 8.75
CA VAL A 496 7.28 11.26 9.42
C VAL A 496 7.37 11.62 10.89
N GLY A 497 8.06 10.77 11.65
CA GLY A 497 8.47 11.01 13.02
C GLY A 497 9.82 10.36 13.32
N THR A 498 10.50 10.85 14.35
CA THR A 498 11.79 10.32 14.84
C THR A 498 11.68 9.72 16.24
N VAL A 499 10.44 9.66 16.76
CA VAL A 499 10.07 9.06 18.05
C VAL A 499 8.80 8.23 17.89
N GLY A 500 8.79 7.04 18.48
CA GLY A 500 7.65 6.13 18.54
C GLY A 500 7.54 5.19 17.32
N GLY A 501 6.68 4.18 17.43
CA GLY A 501 6.56 3.14 16.39
C GLY A 501 7.88 2.42 16.14
N GLY A 502 8.15 2.10 14.88
CA GLY A 502 9.35 1.38 14.45
C GLY A 502 10.67 2.14 14.59
N THR A 503 10.64 3.46 14.87
CA THR A 503 11.85 4.28 15.01
C THR A 503 12.76 3.87 16.17
N GLN A 504 12.23 3.10 17.12
CA GLN A 504 12.95 2.63 18.31
C GLN A 504 13.71 1.32 18.06
N LEU A 505 13.39 0.59 16.99
CA LEU A 505 14.07 -0.66 16.64
C LEU A 505 15.53 -0.36 16.29
N ALA A 506 16.45 -1.22 16.72
CA ALA A 506 17.88 -0.95 16.69
C ALA A 506 18.40 -0.55 15.29
N SER A 507 18.02 -1.29 14.24
CA SER A 507 18.43 -1.01 12.86
C SER A 507 17.87 0.32 12.33
N GLN A 508 16.59 0.59 12.60
CA GLN A 508 15.90 1.81 12.19
C GLN A 508 16.44 3.04 12.93
N ALA A 509 16.70 2.89 14.23
CA ALA A 509 17.33 3.90 15.05
C ALA A 509 18.74 4.25 14.57
N ALA A 510 19.53 3.26 14.14
CA ALA A 510 20.86 3.50 13.54
C ALA A 510 20.76 4.28 12.23
N CYS A 511 19.76 3.99 11.38
CA CYS A 511 19.52 4.74 10.15
C CYS A 511 19.10 6.21 10.42
N LEU A 512 18.29 6.45 11.45
CA LEU A 512 17.95 7.81 11.90
C LEU A 512 19.16 8.56 12.48
N ASP A 513 20.07 7.85 13.14
CA ASP A 513 21.31 8.40 13.69
C ASP A 513 22.29 8.81 12.59
N LEU A 514 22.40 8.00 11.52
CA LEU A 514 23.16 8.33 10.30
C LEU A 514 22.69 9.67 9.68
N LEU A 515 21.39 9.95 9.77
CA LEU A 515 20.79 11.21 9.32
C LEU A 515 20.87 12.34 10.36
N SER A 516 21.40 12.08 11.56
CA SER A 516 21.47 13.00 12.70
C SER A 516 20.11 13.56 13.12
N VAL A 517 19.08 12.70 13.09
CA VAL A 517 17.69 13.05 13.47
C VAL A 517 17.07 12.05 14.45
N LYS A 518 17.84 11.11 15.01
CA LYS A 518 17.32 10.12 15.96
C LYS A 518 16.72 10.78 17.20
N GLY A 519 15.52 10.32 17.58
CA GLY A 519 14.88 10.71 18.84
C GLY A 519 14.28 12.12 18.83
N ALA A 520 13.88 12.58 20.02
CA ALA A 520 13.31 13.91 20.23
C ALA A 520 14.41 14.98 20.22
N SER A 521 14.13 16.12 19.61
CA SER A 521 15.00 17.29 19.73
C SER A 521 14.80 17.94 21.10
N LEU A 522 15.89 18.10 21.85
CA LEU A 522 15.88 18.71 23.18
C LEU A 522 15.74 20.24 23.11
N GLU A 523 16.26 20.87 22.05
CA GLU A 523 16.27 22.32 21.89
C GLU A 523 14.95 22.84 21.31
N SER A 524 14.40 22.13 20.31
CA SER A 524 13.22 22.57 19.57
C SER A 524 12.35 21.38 19.18
N PRO A 525 11.28 21.08 19.94
CA PRO A 525 10.39 19.97 19.63
C PRO A 525 9.91 19.98 18.17
N GLY A 526 10.07 18.83 17.51
CA GLY A 526 9.73 18.63 16.10
C GLY A 526 10.84 19.00 15.11
N ALA A 527 11.98 19.54 15.55
CA ALA A 527 13.07 19.91 14.65
C ALA A 527 13.69 18.68 13.96
N ASN A 528 13.79 17.54 14.63
CA ASN A 528 14.33 16.33 14.03
C ASN A 528 13.36 15.76 13.00
N ALA A 529 12.06 15.72 13.33
CA ALA A 529 11.05 15.27 12.37
C ALA A 529 10.92 16.20 11.16
N ARG A 530 11.02 17.53 11.34
CA ARG A 530 11.04 18.49 10.23
C ARG A 530 12.27 18.30 9.34
N ARG A 531 13.45 18.09 9.93
CA ARG A 531 14.67 17.78 9.18
C ARG A 531 14.55 16.45 8.42
N LEU A 532 13.97 15.42 9.01
CA LEU A 532 13.73 14.15 8.31
C LEU A 532 12.82 14.35 7.09
N ALA A 533 11.75 15.15 7.19
CA ALA A 533 10.89 15.45 6.04
C ALA A 533 11.63 16.23 4.94
N ALA A 534 12.50 17.18 5.31
CA ALA A 534 13.37 17.87 4.38
C ALA A 534 14.32 16.91 3.65
N ILE A 535 14.95 15.98 4.37
CA ILE A 535 15.82 14.94 3.80
C ILE A 535 15.04 14.03 2.84
N VAL A 536 13.82 13.63 3.21
CA VAL A 536 12.94 12.85 2.32
C VAL A 536 12.65 13.62 1.03
N ALA A 537 12.25 14.89 1.12
CA ALA A 537 11.98 15.72 -0.06
C ALA A 537 13.24 15.92 -0.93
N GLY A 538 14.41 16.16 -0.33
CA GLY A 538 15.67 16.29 -1.05
C GLY A 538 16.12 14.99 -1.72
N ALA A 539 15.89 13.84 -1.09
CA ALA A 539 16.13 12.54 -1.70
C ALA A 539 15.16 12.27 -2.86
N VAL A 540 13.88 12.68 -2.73
CA VAL A 540 12.89 12.61 -3.81
C VAL A 540 13.33 13.49 -4.98
N LEU A 541 13.76 14.72 -4.74
CA LEU A 541 14.32 15.62 -5.76
C LEU A 541 15.49 14.96 -6.52
N ALA A 542 16.43 14.34 -5.79
CA ALA A 542 17.54 13.61 -6.37
C ALA A 542 17.08 12.42 -7.23
N GLY A 543 16.13 11.63 -6.72
CA GLY A 543 15.53 10.51 -7.42
C GLY A 543 14.84 10.95 -8.71
N GLU A 544 13.97 11.97 -8.63
CA GLU A 544 13.23 12.53 -9.76
C GLU A 544 14.18 13.01 -10.87
N LEU A 545 15.18 13.81 -10.49
CA LEU A 545 16.19 14.33 -11.40
C LEU A 545 16.90 13.20 -12.15
N SER A 546 17.32 12.16 -11.44
CA SER A 546 18.00 11.03 -12.06
C SER A 546 17.07 10.23 -12.97
N LEU A 547 15.87 9.85 -12.52
CA LEU A 547 14.98 9.00 -13.32
C LEU A 547 14.52 9.71 -14.59
N LEU A 548 14.09 10.98 -14.49
CA LEU A 548 13.69 11.77 -15.65
C LEU A 548 14.84 11.93 -16.65
N SER A 549 16.08 12.07 -16.16
CA SER A 549 17.26 12.11 -17.03
C SER A 549 17.52 10.80 -17.76
N ALA A 550 17.37 9.66 -17.08
CA ALA A 550 17.49 8.34 -17.71
C ALA A 550 16.41 8.11 -18.78
N LEU A 551 15.18 8.58 -18.53
CA LEU A 551 14.07 8.52 -19.48
C LEU A 551 14.32 9.41 -20.69
N ALA A 552 14.71 10.67 -20.48
CA ALA A 552 15.02 11.62 -21.56
C ALA A 552 16.17 11.13 -22.45
N ALA A 553 17.13 10.40 -21.89
CA ALA A 553 18.24 9.79 -22.62
C ALA A 553 17.95 8.40 -23.21
N GLY A 554 16.76 7.81 -22.96
CA GLY A 554 16.42 6.45 -23.41
C GLY A 554 17.18 5.31 -22.72
N GLN A 555 17.76 5.56 -21.53
CA GLN A 555 18.67 4.66 -20.83
C GLN A 555 18.02 3.75 -19.78
N LEU A 556 16.70 3.89 -19.56
CA LEU A 556 16.00 3.20 -18.47
C LEU A 556 16.14 1.67 -18.57
N VAL A 557 15.81 1.10 -19.74
CA VAL A 557 15.80 -0.36 -19.95
C VAL A 557 17.19 -0.96 -19.78
N GLN A 558 18.22 -0.33 -20.36
CA GLN A 558 19.61 -0.80 -20.25
C GLN A 558 20.09 -0.79 -18.79
N SER A 559 19.72 0.22 -18.02
CA SER A 559 20.08 0.33 -16.60
C SER A 559 19.41 -0.78 -15.78
N HIS A 560 18.09 -0.98 -15.95
CA HIS A 560 17.39 -2.07 -15.28
C HIS A 560 17.96 -3.44 -15.64
N MET A 561 18.30 -3.68 -16.90
CA MET A 561 18.90 -4.96 -17.33
C MET A 561 20.25 -5.22 -16.66
N LYS A 562 21.09 -4.19 -16.50
CA LYS A 562 22.42 -4.31 -15.88
C LYS A 562 22.38 -4.62 -14.38
N TYR A 563 21.42 -4.06 -13.64
CA TYR A 563 21.40 -4.18 -12.17
C TYR A 563 20.27 -5.09 -11.62
N ASN A 564 19.19 -5.33 -12.37
CA ASN A 564 18.07 -6.17 -11.91
C ASN A 564 18.13 -7.60 -12.45
N ARG A 565 18.99 -7.87 -13.45
CA ARG A 565 19.29 -9.25 -13.85
C ARG A 565 20.71 -9.54 -13.45
N SER A 566 20.87 -10.50 -12.54
CA SER A 566 22.15 -11.20 -12.42
C SER A 566 22.42 -11.82 -13.79
N GLU A 567 23.34 -11.25 -14.56
CA GLU A 567 24.02 -12.04 -15.58
C GLU A 567 24.72 -13.15 -14.82
N LYS A 568 24.05 -14.30 -14.70
CA LYS A 568 24.73 -15.54 -14.34
C LYS A 568 25.81 -15.68 -15.39
N ILE A 569 27.05 -15.45 -14.98
CA ILE A 569 28.23 -15.74 -15.79
C ILE A 569 28.15 -17.24 -16.06
N SER A 570 27.65 -17.60 -17.24
CA SER A 570 27.78 -18.96 -17.75
C SER A 570 29.28 -19.25 -17.78
N PRO A 571 29.77 -20.32 -17.12
CA PRO A 571 31.18 -20.65 -17.18
C PRO A 571 31.54 -20.84 -18.66
N LYS A 572 32.36 -19.94 -19.20
CA LYS A 572 32.92 -20.10 -20.54
C LYS A 572 33.73 -21.40 -20.50
N LEU A 573 33.28 -22.40 -21.25
CA LEU A 573 34.12 -23.56 -21.55
C LEU A 573 35.41 -23.05 -22.21
N PRO A 574 36.58 -23.55 -21.79
CA PRO A 574 37.83 -23.17 -22.42
C PRO A 574 37.84 -23.65 -23.89
N PRO A 575 38.50 -22.88 -24.79
CA PRO A 575 38.61 -23.26 -26.19
C PRO A 575 39.48 -24.52 -26.33
N GLU A 576 39.03 -25.44 -27.20
CA GLU A 576 39.83 -26.58 -27.70
C GLU A 576 41.01 -26.15 -28.57
#